data_AF-A0A377TR27-F1
#
_entry.id   AF-A0A377TR27-F1
#
_cell.length_a   1.000
_cell.length_b   1.000
_cell.length_c   1.000
_cell.angle_alpha   90.00
_cell.angle_beta   90.00
_cell.angle_gamma   90.00
#
_symmetry.space_group_name_H-M   'P 1'
#
loop_
_entity.id
_entity.type
_entity.pdbx_description
1 polymer ?
#
loop_
_entity_poly.entity_id
_entity_poly.type
_entity_poly.pdbx_seq_one_letter_code
_entity_poly.pdbx_strand_id
1 'polypeptide(L)'
;MPWFVNRTGAKWALIIAGLIMSVRIVGSAVPLGPVWIGAVKMMHALEKPLILVSVFKFIAANFDHKLSSTVYLLVLFVASIATAIYSPLAGYLYDTIGFANTYLILGSVAGLFTLISIFTLQDKREPKKTGATPSAAINPAQ
;
A
#
# COMPACT_ATOMS: atom_id res chain seq x y z
N MET A 1 12.01 3.07 19.39
CA MET A 1 11.20 1.88 19.81
C MET A 1 10.98 0.95 18.62
N PRO A 2 11.80 -0.10 18.45
CA PRO A 2 11.90 -0.93 17.24
C PRO A 2 10.97 -2.16 17.26
N TRP A 3 9.79 -2.05 17.87
CA TRP A 3 8.89 -3.20 18.06
C TRP A 3 7.83 -3.35 16.96
N PHE A 4 7.38 -2.23 16.38
CA PHE A 4 6.30 -2.23 15.37
C PHE A 4 6.77 -2.68 13.98
N VAL A 5 8.08 -2.67 13.71
CA VAL A 5 8.64 -3.03 12.40
C VAL A 5 8.87 -4.55 12.29
N ASN A 6 9.12 -5.25 13.40
CA ASN A 6 9.53 -6.66 13.39
C ASN A 6 8.35 -7.67 13.46
N ARG A 7 7.11 -7.23 13.68
CA ARG A 7 5.94 -8.13 13.80
C ARG A 7 4.96 -8.09 12.62
N THR A 8 4.95 -7.03 11.83
CA THR A 8 4.00 -6.90 10.70
C THR A 8 4.68 -7.40 9.43
N GLY A 9 4.41 -8.63 9.01
CA GLY A 9 4.91 -9.17 7.75
C GLY A 9 4.53 -8.27 6.56
N ALA A 10 5.36 -8.25 5.51
CA ALA A 10 5.10 -7.46 4.31
C ALA A 10 3.72 -7.76 3.70
N LYS A 11 3.27 -9.02 3.80
CA LYS A 11 1.92 -9.47 3.43
C LYS A 11 0.82 -8.71 4.19
N TRP A 12 0.89 -8.65 5.51
CA TRP A 12 -0.13 -7.99 6.34
C TRP A 12 -0.14 -6.48 6.16
N ALA A 13 1.02 -5.85 5.96
CA ALA A 13 1.10 -4.42 5.67
C ALA A 13 0.38 -4.06 4.37
N LEU A 14 0.60 -4.85 3.30
CA LEU A 14 -0.05 -4.64 2.00
C LEU A 14 -1.57 -4.89 2.05
N ILE A 15 -2.01 -5.94 2.76
CA ILE A 15 -3.45 -6.25 2.91
C ILE A 15 -4.16 -5.16 3.71
N ILE A 16 -3.57 -4.69 4.81
CA ILE A 16 -4.14 -3.60 5.61
C ILE A 16 -4.24 -2.31 4.76
N ALA A 17 -3.23 -2.03 3.93
CA ALA A 17 -3.26 -0.90 3.01
C ALA A 17 -4.42 -1.00 2.00
N GLY A 18 -4.58 -2.15 1.35
CA GLY A 18 -5.66 -2.39 0.38
C GLY A 18 -7.05 -2.35 1.02
N LEU A 19 -7.18 -2.88 2.24
CA LEU A 19 -8.44 -2.85 2.98
C LEU A 19 -8.86 -1.42 3.35
N ILE A 20 -7.94 -0.60 3.86
CA ILE A 20 -8.21 0.82 4.16
C ILE A 20 -8.62 1.55 2.87
N MET A 21 -7.94 1.29 1.75
CA MET A 21 -8.25 1.88 0.46
C MET A 21 -9.65 1.48 -0.06
N SER A 22 -10.03 0.22 0.06
CA SER A 22 -11.37 -0.25 -0.34
C SER A 22 -12.47 0.37 0.54
N VAL A 23 -12.28 0.35 1.87
CA VAL A 23 -13.21 0.97 2.82
C VAL A 23 -13.37 2.47 2.53
N ARG A 24 -12.28 3.16 2.18
CA ARG A 24 -12.30 4.57 1.80
C ARG A 24 -13.16 4.83 0.55
N ILE A 25 -12.97 4.03 -0.51
CA ILE A 25 -13.71 4.23 -1.77
C ILE A 25 -15.20 3.97 -1.56
N VAL A 26 -15.56 2.91 -0.84
CA VAL A 26 -16.96 2.61 -0.48
C VAL A 26 -17.54 3.69 0.43
N GLY A 27 -16.77 4.18 1.41
CA GLY A 27 -17.18 5.27 2.31
C GLY A 27 -17.38 6.60 1.58
N SER A 28 -16.70 6.82 0.45
CA SER A 28 -16.89 8.01 -0.41
C SER A 28 -18.19 7.97 -1.21
N ALA A 29 -18.83 6.80 -1.33
CA ALA A 29 -20.13 6.68 -1.99
C ALA A 29 -21.30 7.19 -1.13
N VAL A 30 -21.11 7.34 0.19
CA VAL A 30 -22.17 7.76 1.10
C VAL A 30 -22.18 9.30 1.22
N PRO A 31 -23.25 9.99 0.77
CA PRO A 31 -23.31 11.46 0.81
C PRO A 31 -23.73 11.96 2.20
N LEU A 32 -22.90 11.73 3.22
CA LEU A 32 -23.16 12.15 4.62
C LEU A 32 -22.75 13.61 4.92
N GLY A 33 -22.63 14.46 3.89
CA GLY A 33 -22.34 15.89 4.01
C GLY A 33 -20.84 16.27 4.09
N PRO A 34 -20.54 17.58 4.23
CA PRO A 34 -19.18 18.13 4.08
C PRO A 34 -18.17 17.62 5.12
N VAL A 35 -18.62 17.38 6.35
CA VAL A 35 -17.79 16.88 7.46
C VAL A 35 -17.30 15.47 7.17
N TRP A 36 -18.17 14.62 6.61
CA TRP A 36 -17.82 13.25 6.20
C TRP A 36 -16.75 13.25 5.10
N ILE A 37 -16.92 14.08 4.07
CA ILE A 37 -15.94 14.21 2.98
C ILE A 37 -14.59 14.69 3.52
N GLY A 38 -14.59 15.61 4.48
CA GLY A 38 -13.38 16.04 5.19
C GLY A 38 -12.67 14.89 5.92
N ALA A 39 -13.42 14.08 6.67
CA ALA A 39 -12.89 12.92 7.38
C ALA A 39 -12.29 11.87 6.43
N VAL A 40 -12.97 11.56 5.32
CA VAL A 40 -12.47 10.64 4.27
C VAL A 40 -11.18 11.18 3.64
N LYS A 41 -11.06 12.49 3.45
CA LYS A 41 -9.87 13.13 2.90
C LYS A 41 -8.68 13.09 3.88
N MET A 42 -8.93 13.18 5.18
CA MET A 42 -7.91 12.97 6.21
C MET A 42 -7.42 11.52 6.25
N MET A 43 -8.35 10.56 6.19
CA MET A 43 -8.00 9.13 6.11
C MET A 43 -7.13 8.82 4.89
N HIS A 44 -7.43 9.45 3.76
CA HIS A 44 -6.60 9.35 2.55
C HIS A 44 -5.16 9.84 2.74
N ALA A 45 -4.95 10.93 3.47
CA ALA A 45 -3.61 11.49 3.69
C ALA A 45 -2.72 10.52 4.50
N LEU A 46 -3.30 9.77 5.44
CA LEU A 46 -2.60 8.74 6.21
C LEU A 46 -2.36 7.45 5.41
N GLU A 47 -3.21 7.17 4.42
CA GLU A 47 -3.10 5.97 3.57
C GLU A 47 -1.91 6.03 2.62
N LYS A 48 -1.64 7.19 2.00
CA LYS A 48 -0.51 7.35 1.06
C LYS A 48 0.85 6.91 1.63
N PRO A 49 1.30 7.37 2.82
CA PRO A 49 2.55 6.89 3.41
C PRO A 49 2.48 5.42 3.83
N LEU A 50 1.31 4.93 4.22
CA LEU A 50 1.14 3.52 4.61
C LEU A 50 1.32 2.57 3.42
N ILE A 51 0.75 2.90 2.25
CA ILE A 51 0.99 2.16 1.01
C ILE A 51 2.48 2.20 0.65
N LEU A 52 3.11 3.38 0.76
CA LEU A 52 4.52 3.56 0.46
C LEU A 52 5.41 2.64 1.31
N VAL A 53 5.24 2.68 2.63
CA VAL A 53 6.00 1.84 3.57
C VAL A 53 5.75 0.36 3.31
N SER A 54 4.52 -0.03 2.97
CA SER A 54 4.16 -1.42 2.66
C SER A 54 4.85 -1.92 1.39
N VAL A 55 4.86 -1.11 0.33
CA VAL A 55 5.54 -1.43 -0.94
C VAL A 55 7.05 -1.51 -0.74
N PHE A 56 7.66 -0.54 -0.04
CA PHE A 56 9.09 -0.60 0.28
C PHE A 56 9.45 -1.86 1.06
N LYS A 57 8.65 -2.21 2.08
CA LYS A 57 8.86 -3.41 2.88
C LYS A 57 8.70 -4.69 2.08
N PHE A 58 7.78 -4.71 1.11
CA PHE A 58 7.57 -5.82 0.19
C PHE A 58 8.75 -5.99 -0.77
N ILE A 59 9.21 -4.91 -1.40
CA ILE A 59 10.34 -4.94 -2.34
C ILE A 59 11.62 -5.37 -1.61
N ALA A 60 11.92 -4.78 -0.45
CA ALA A 60 13.11 -5.10 0.34
C ALA A 60 13.13 -6.55 0.86
N ALA A 61 11.97 -7.18 1.05
CA ALA A 61 11.87 -8.57 1.47
C ALA A 61 12.02 -9.57 0.30
N ASN A 62 11.78 -9.15 -0.95
CA ASN A 62 11.73 -10.05 -2.11
C ASN A 62 12.84 -9.79 -3.15
N PHE A 63 13.56 -8.66 -3.07
CA PHE A 63 14.62 -8.28 -4.01
C PHE A 63 15.89 -7.86 -3.27
N ASP A 64 17.06 -8.15 -3.87
CA ASP A 64 18.35 -7.69 -3.39
C ASP A 64 18.43 -6.16 -3.31
N HIS A 65 19.17 -5.65 -2.33
CA HIS A 65 19.29 -4.21 -2.03
C HIS A 65 19.77 -3.38 -3.24
N LYS A 66 20.46 -4.00 -4.21
CA LYS A 66 20.92 -3.36 -5.44
C LYS A 66 19.80 -3.10 -6.47
N LEU A 67 18.75 -3.91 -6.52
CA LEU A 67 17.65 -3.78 -7.49
C LEU A 67 16.42 -3.08 -6.91
N SER A 68 16.36 -2.90 -5.59
CA SER A 68 15.20 -2.35 -4.88
C SER A 68 14.78 -0.96 -5.38
N SER A 69 15.74 -0.07 -5.67
CA SER A 69 15.44 1.29 -6.17
C SER A 69 14.82 1.28 -7.56
N THR A 70 15.32 0.42 -8.47
CA THR A 70 14.81 0.30 -9.84
C THR A 70 13.41 -0.30 -9.85
N VAL A 71 13.17 -1.35 -9.06
CA VAL A 71 11.84 -1.97 -8.92
C VAL A 71 10.85 -0.97 -8.33
N TYR A 72 11.27 -0.19 -7.32
CA TYR A 72 10.42 0.84 -6.72
C TYR A 72 10.04 1.94 -7.72
N LEU A 73 11.02 2.47 -8.47
CA LEU A 73 10.75 3.46 -9.52
C LEU A 73 9.84 2.89 -10.62
N LEU A 74 10.04 1.63 -11.01
CA LEU A 74 9.19 0.94 -11.98
C LEU A 74 7.76 0.84 -11.49
N VAL A 75 7.53 0.47 -10.22
CA VAL A 75 6.20 0.42 -9.62
C VAL A 75 5.52 1.78 -9.65
N LEU A 76 6.24 2.86 -9.30
CA LEU A 76 5.70 4.23 -9.38
C LEU A 76 5.36 4.64 -10.82
N PHE A 77 6.19 4.27 -11.79
CA PHE A 77 5.96 4.58 -13.20
C PHE A 77 4.73 3.84 -13.74
N VAL A 78 4.63 2.54 -13.48
CA VAL A 78 3.48 1.71 -13.87
C VAL A 78 2.20 2.21 -13.18
N ALA A 79 2.26 2.57 -11.90
CA ALA A 79 1.11 3.17 -11.20
C ALA A 79 0.66 4.50 -11.84
N SER A 80 1.60 5.30 -12.35
CA SER A 80 1.29 6.57 -13.02
C SER A 80 0.59 6.33 -14.37
N ILE A 81 1.07 5.37 -15.17
CA ILE A 81 0.41 4.96 -16.41
C ILE A 81 -0.98 4.39 -16.14
N ALA A 82 -1.10 3.50 -15.16
CA ALA A 82 -2.38 2.93 -14.75
C ALA A 82 -3.38 4.02 -14.34
N THR A 83 -2.92 5.02 -13.56
CA THR A 83 -3.75 6.17 -13.17
C THR A 83 -4.17 7.01 -14.38
N ALA A 84 -3.26 7.23 -15.34
CA ALA A 84 -3.56 7.98 -16.56
C ALA A 84 -4.65 7.31 -17.41
N ILE A 85 -4.65 5.99 -17.49
CA ILE A 85 -5.68 5.21 -18.20
C ILE A 85 -6.98 5.14 -17.37
N TYR A 86 -6.87 5.01 -16.06
CA TYR A 86 -8.02 4.89 -15.17
C TYR A 86 -8.81 6.19 -15.02
N SER A 87 -8.15 7.35 -15.08
CA SER A 87 -8.78 8.66 -14.96
C SER A 87 -9.91 8.90 -15.98
N PRO A 88 -9.72 8.72 -17.31
CA PRO A 88 -10.80 8.89 -18.28
C PRO A 88 -11.88 7.81 -18.14
N LEU A 89 -11.51 6.57 -17.76
CA LEU A 89 -12.50 5.52 -17.50
C LEU A 89 -13.42 5.90 -16.33
N ALA A 90 -12.86 6.37 -15.22
CA ALA A 90 -13.65 6.84 -14.08
C ALA A 90 -14.49 8.07 -14.45
N GLY A 91 -13.95 9.00 -15.26
CA GLY A 91 -14.67 10.16 -15.80
C GLY A 91 -15.95 9.75 -16.54
N TYR A 92 -15.83 8.80 -17.48
CA TYR A 92 -16.98 8.30 -18.22
C TYR A 92 -18.03 7.63 -17.32
N LEU A 93 -17.61 6.89 -16.30
CA LEU A 93 -18.53 6.31 -15.31
C LEU A 93 -19.24 7.39 -14.48
N TYR A 94 -18.55 8.47 -14.10
CA TYR A 94 -19.18 9.58 -13.39
C TYR A 94 -20.28 10.26 -14.23
N ASP A 95 -20.03 10.46 -15.52
CA ASP A 95 -20.97 11.14 -16.43
C ASP A 95 -22.22 10.31 -16.76
N THR A 96 -22.11 8.97 -16.71
CA THR A 96 -23.20 8.06 -17.12
C THR A 96 -24.07 7.58 -15.96
N ILE A 97 -23.46 7.17 -14.84
CA ILE A 97 -24.16 6.46 -13.74
C ILE A 97 -24.25 7.30 -12.46
N GLY A 98 -23.60 8.47 -12.45
CA GLY A 98 -23.54 9.38 -11.31
C GLY A 98 -22.46 9.00 -10.28
N PHE A 99 -22.06 9.98 -9.46
CA PHE A 99 -20.96 9.84 -8.50
C PHE A 99 -21.11 8.66 -7.52
N ALA A 100 -22.26 8.52 -6.86
CA ALA A 100 -22.46 7.52 -5.81
C ALA A 100 -22.33 6.08 -6.34
N ASN A 101 -22.99 5.76 -7.46
CA ASN A 101 -22.94 4.42 -8.06
C ASN A 101 -21.54 4.09 -8.58
N THR A 102 -20.87 5.08 -9.18
CA THR A 102 -19.50 4.91 -9.65
C THR A 102 -18.55 4.63 -8.49
N TYR A 103 -18.65 5.34 -7.36
CA TYR A 103 -17.84 5.03 -6.18
C TYR A 103 -18.11 3.63 -5.61
N LEU A 104 -19.36 3.14 -5.63
CA LEU A 104 -19.66 1.77 -5.21
C LEU A 104 -19.03 0.72 -6.13
N ILE A 105 -19.08 0.92 -7.45
CA ILE A 105 -18.47 0.02 -8.43
C ILE A 105 -16.94 -0.01 -8.25
N LEU A 106 -16.30 1.16 -8.20
CA LEU A 106 -14.85 1.29 -8.01
C LEU A 106 -14.42 0.65 -6.68
N GLY A 107 -15.20 0.86 -5.61
CA GLY A 107 -14.94 0.31 -4.29
C GLY A 107 -15.08 -1.21 -4.22
N SER A 108 -16.09 -1.76 -4.92
CA SER A 108 -16.29 -3.20 -5.05
C SER A 108 -15.15 -3.87 -5.82
N VAL A 109 -14.73 -3.29 -6.94
CA VAL A 109 -13.57 -3.79 -7.72
C VAL A 109 -12.29 -3.75 -6.87
N ALA A 110 -12.04 -2.65 -6.15
CA ALA A 110 -10.89 -2.54 -5.24
C ALA A 110 -10.96 -3.55 -4.09
N GLY A 111 -12.17 -3.79 -3.55
CA GLY A 111 -12.42 -4.80 -2.52
C GLY A 111 -12.16 -6.21 -3.03
N LEU A 112 -12.60 -6.54 -4.24
CA LEU A 112 -12.35 -7.83 -4.89
C LEU A 112 -10.85 -8.05 -5.12
N PHE A 113 -10.13 -7.04 -5.64
CA PHE A 113 -8.67 -7.11 -5.80
C PHE A 113 -7.95 -7.31 -4.46
N THR A 114 -8.43 -6.65 -3.40
CA THR A 114 -7.91 -6.85 -2.04
C THR A 114 -8.18 -8.28 -1.56
N LEU A 115 -9.36 -8.83 -1.83
CA LEU A 115 -9.73 -10.20 -1.50
C LEU A 115 -8.83 -11.22 -2.22
N ILE A 116 -8.59 -11.01 -3.51
CA ILE A 116 -7.67 -11.82 -4.31
C ILE A 116 -6.25 -11.70 -3.75
N SER A 117 -5.82 -10.49 -3.37
CA SER A 117 -4.50 -10.27 -2.77
C SER A 117 -4.29 -11.08 -1.49
N ILE A 118 -5.33 -11.26 -0.65
CA ILE A 118 -5.23 -12.11 0.55
C ILE A 118 -4.81 -13.55 0.20
N PHE A 119 -5.35 -14.08 -0.91
CA PHE A 119 -5.12 -15.45 -1.36
C PHE A 119 -3.85 -15.59 -2.22
N THR A 120 -3.61 -14.66 -3.13
CA THR A 120 -2.47 -14.68 -4.07
C THR A 120 -1.15 -14.30 -3.39
N LEU A 121 -1.16 -13.45 -2.36
CA LEU A 121 0.07 -13.00 -1.72
C LEU A 121 0.64 -14.13 -0.85
N GLN A 122 1.66 -14.83 -1.36
CA GLN A 122 2.35 -15.88 -0.62
C GLN A 122 3.27 -15.29 0.45
N ASP A 123 3.13 -15.77 1.68
CA ASP A 123 3.98 -15.44 2.82
C ASP A 123 5.30 -16.21 2.61
N LYS A 124 6.22 -15.70 1.78
CA LYS A 124 7.61 -16.15 1.88
C LYS A 124 8.16 -15.60 3.19
N ARG A 125 7.90 -16.32 4.27
CA ARG A 125 8.74 -16.27 5.47
C ARG A 125 10.07 -16.85 5.06
N GLU A 126 11.03 -16.00 4.72
CA GLU A 126 12.42 -16.43 4.74
C GLU A 126 13.08 -16.03 6.06
N PRO A 127 13.86 -16.96 6.63
CA PRO A 127 14.31 -16.91 8.00
C PRO A 127 15.33 -15.79 8.16
N LYS A 128 15.25 -15.11 9.30
CA LYS A 128 16.23 -14.13 9.75
C LYS A 128 17.65 -14.70 9.60
N LYS A 129 18.40 -14.25 8.60
CA LYS A 129 19.87 -14.32 8.65
C LYS A 129 20.31 -13.42 9.80
N THR A 130 20.68 -14.06 10.90
CA THR A 130 21.51 -13.52 11.97
C THR A 130 22.70 -12.79 11.36
N GLY A 131 22.83 -11.50 11.62
CA GLY A 131 23.96 -10.74 11.09
C GLY A 131 23.86 -9.26 11.41
N ALA A 132 24.05 -8.90 12.68
CA ALA A 132 24.58 -7.58 13.03
C ALA A 132 25.06 -7.57 14.48
N THR A 133 26.38 -7.66 14.67
CA THR A 133 27.04 -6.74 15.59
C THR A 133 28.40 -6.36 14.98
N PRO A 134 28.50 -5.17 14.36
CA PRO A 134 29.76 -4.48 14.23
C PRO A 134 29.94 -3.58 15.46
N SER A 135 30.79 -3.95 16.41
CA SER A 135 31.38 -2.96 17.32
C SER A 135 32.60 -3.50 18.07
N ALA A 136 33.71 -2.77 17.90
CA ALA A 136 34.70 -2.47 18.93
C ALA A 136 35.54 -3.62 19.50
N ALA A 137 36.60 -4.00 18.77
CA ALA A 137 37.87 -4.34 19.41
C ALA A 137 38.76 -3.09 19.40
N ILE A 138 38.61 -2.31 20.47
CA ILE A 138 39.51 -1.25 20.88
C ILE A 138 40.86 -1.92 21.15
N ASN A 139 41.92 -1.42 20.53
CA ASN A 139 43.30 -1.76 20.85
C ASN A 139 43.62 -1.21 22.25
N PRO A 140 44.20 -2.01 23.15
CA PRO A 140 45.27 -1.48 23.95
C PRO A 140 46.50 -2.39 23.95
N ALA A 141 47.66 -1.73 23.82
CA ALA A 141 48.96 -2.12 24.36
C ALA A 141 49.40 -3.58 24.20
N GLN A 142 50.41 -3.80 23.34
CA GLN A 142 51.76 -4.30 23.65
C GLN A 142 52.50 -4.51 22.33
#